data_AF-A0A401HVW9-F1
#
_entry.id   AF-A0A401HVW9-F1
#
_cell.length_a   1.000
_cell.length_b   1.000
_cell.length_c   1.000
_cell.angle_alpha   90.00
_cell.angle_beta   90.00
_cell.angle_gamma   90.00
#
_symmetry.space_group_name_H-M   'P 1'
#
loop_
_entity.id
_entity.type
_entity.pdbx_description
1 polymer ?
#
loop_
_entity_poly.entity_id
_entity_poly.type
_entity_poly.pdbx_seq_one_letter_code
_entity_poly.pdbx_strand_id
1 'polypeptide(L)' 'MNQPDTGETPCIVCGVDVPDYEPEMCCSGYMCGCMGLPIEPPICSKECTEKAFGGETRG' A
#
# COMPACT_ATOMS: atom_id res chain seq x y z
N MET A 1 -21.89 0.44 5.51
CA MET A 1 -20.93 1.15 4.65
C MET A 1 -20.83 0.32 3.39
N ASN A 2 -21.31 0.82 2.25
CA ASN A 2 -21.18 0.15 0.95
C ASN A 2 -19.94 0.71 0.28
N GLN A 3 -18.87 -0.08 0.15
CA GLN A 3 -17.98 0.06 -0.99
C GLN A 3 -17.91 -1.31 -1.65
N PRO A 4 -18.28 -1.41 -2.93
CA PRO A 4 -18.30 -2.68 -3.64
C PRO A 4 -16.87 -3.20 -3.73
N ASP A 5 -16.70 -4.43 -3.28
CA ASP A 5 -15.45 -5.18 -3.19
C ASP A 5 -15.01 -5.67 -4.60
N THR A 6 -14.96 -4.77 -5.59
CA THR A 6 -14.21 -5.04 -6.82
C THR A 6 -12.75 -4.90 -6.44
N GLY A 7 -12.09 -6.03 -6.17
CA GLY A 7 -10.76 -6.18 -5.53
C GLY A 7 -9.57 -5.58 -6.30
N GLU A 8 -9.68 -4.31 -6.67
CA GLU A 8 -8.70 -3.55 -7.43
C GLU A 8 -8.20 -2.44 -6.51
N THR A 9 -7.06 -2.69 -5.84
CA THR A 9 -6.42 -1.68 -5.00
C THR A 9 -5.40 -0.91 -5.85
N PRO A 10 -5.54 0.42 -6.02
CA PRO A 10 -4.63 1.17 -6.88
C PRO A 10 -3.24 1.29 -6.26
N CYS A 11 -2.21 1.18 -7.10
CA CYS A 11 -0.83 1.41 -6.73
C CYS A 11 -0.65 2.83 -6.18
N ILE A 12 -0.06 2.97 -4.99
CA ILE A 12 0.11 4.30 -4.36
C ILE A 12 1.05 5.24 -5.12
N VAL A 13 1.82 4.72 -6.09
CA VAL A 13 2.79 5.51 -6.88
C VAL A 13 2.23 5.94 -8.23
N CYS A 14 1.56 5.04 -8.95
CA CYS A 14 1.14 5.29 -10.34
C CYS A 14 -0.38 5.20 -10.55
N GLY A 15 -1.15 4.78 -9.56
CA GLY A 15 -2.61 4.67 -9.63
C GLY A 15 -3.14 3.50 -10.47
N VAL A 16 -2.27 2.67 -11.06
CA VAL A 16 -2.68 1.44 -11.75
C VAL A 16 -3.15 0.40 -10.75
N ASP A 17 -4.24 -0.28 -11.05
CA ASP A 17 -4.77 -1.35 -10.20
C ASP A 17 -3.74 -2.46 -9.98
N VAL A 18 -3.60 -2.87 -8.72
CA VAL A 18 -2.80 -4.03 -8.31
C VAL A 18 -3.77 -5.20 -8.14
N PRO A 19 -4.01 -6.01 -9.18
CA PRO A 19 -4.85 -7.20 -9.03
C PRO A 19 -4.23 -8.12 -7.99
N ASP A 20 -5.07 -8.80 -7.21
CA ASP A 20 -4.67 -9.77 -6.19
C ASP A 20 -3.89 -9.18 -4.98
N TYR A 21 -3.97 -7.86 -4.77
CA TYR A 21 -3.44 -7.25 -3.55
C TYR A 21 -4.30 -7.60 -2.33
N GLU A 22 -3.77 -8.45 -1.46
CA GLU A 22 -4.35 -8.77 -0.15
C GLU A 22 -3.57 -8.04 0.95
N PRO A 23 -4.12 -6.95 1.55
CA PRO A 23 -3.41 -6.20 2.57
C PRO A 23 -3.28 -7.00 3.87
N GLU A 24 -2.04 -7.31 4.26
CA GLU A 24 -1.76 -7.74 5.63
C GLU A 24 -1.73 -6.49 6.53
N MET A 25 -2.70 -6.39 7.45
CA MET A 25 -2.85 -5.24 8.32
C MET A 25 -1.84 -5.27 9.46
N CYS A 26 -1.10 -4.17 9.65
CA CYS A 26 -0.10 -4.08 10.73
C CYS A 26 -0.71 -4.20 12.13
N CYS A 27 -1.95 -3.74 12.33
CA CYS A 27 -2.68 -3.90 13.58
C CYS A 27 -4.20 -3.75 13.34
N SER A 28 -5.02 -4.21 14.29
CA SER A 28 -6.47 -3.96 14.28
C SER A 28 -6.79 -2.61 14.95
N GLY A 29 -6.93 -1.56 14.13
CA GLY A 29 -7.41 -0.24 14.56
C GLY A 29 -6.36 0.87 14.48
N TYR A 30 -6.74 2.10 14.82
CA TYR A 30 -5.87 3.28 14.65
C TYR A 30 -5.02 3.62 15.88
N MET A 31 -5.17 2.88 16.99
CA MET A 31 -4.46 3.18 18.24
C MET A 31 -3.02 2.65 18.28
N CYS A 32 -2.55 2.00 17.21
CA CYS A 32 -1.18 1.51 17.10
C CYS A 32 -0.29 2.50 16.32
N GLY A 33 1.03 2.37 16.41
CA GLY A 33 1.98 3.29 15.76
C GLY A 33 1.87 3.36 14.23
N CYS A 34 1.35 2.32 13.59
CA CYS A 34 1.09 2.27 12.15
C CYS A 34 -0.31 2.76 11.78
N MET A 35 -1.12 3.24 12.73
CA MET A 35 -2.45 3.83 12.51
C MET A 35 -3.43 2.89 11.76
N GLY A 36 -3.25 1.58 11.87
CA GLY A 36 -4.06 0.60 11.14
C GLY A 36 -3.79 0.60 9.64
N LEU A 37 -2.58 0.96 9.21
CA LEU A 37 -2.15 0.81 7.81
C LEU A 37 -1.70 -0.63 7.50
N PRO A 38 -1.74 -1.05 6.22
CA PRO A 38 -1.11 -2.30 5.78
C PRO A 38 0.40 -2.32 6.07
N ILE A 39 0.94 -3.52 6.31
CA ILE A 39 2.39 -3.76 6.48
C ILE A 39 3.11 -3.43 5.18
N GLU A 40 2.59 -3.92 4.05
CA GLU A 40 3.11 -3.62 2.72
C GLU A 40 2.06 -2.82 1.93
N PRO A 41 2.43 -1.68 1.32
CA PRO A 41 1.48 -0.93 0.50
C PRO A 41 1.21 -1.60 -0.85
N PRO A 42 0.10 -1.26 -1.52
CA PRO A 42 -0.19 -1.76 -2.87
C PRO A 42 0.78 -1.11 -3.86
N ILE A 43 1.72 -1.90 -4.38
CA ILE A 43 2.75 -1.48 -5.34
C ILE A 43 2.76 -2.44 -6.53
N CYS A 44 2.59 -1.91 -7.74
CA CYS A 44 2.46 -2.73 -8.95
C CYS A 44 3.78 -3.24 -9.54
N SER A 45 4.93 -2.61 -9.21
CA SER A 45 6.20 -2.94 -9.85
C SER A 45 7.40 -2.52 -9.01
N LYS A 46 8.56 -3.14 -9.27
CA LYS A 46 9.83 -2.79 -8.64
C LYS A 46 10.19 -1.30 -8.82
N GLU A 47 9.92 -0.74 -10.00
CA GLU A 47 10.15 0.69 -10.24
C GLU A 47 9.32 1.57 -9.30
N CYS A 48 8.06 1.20 -9.05
CA CYS A 48 7.22 1.89 -8.07
C CYS A 48 7.75 1.68 -6.65
N THR A 49 8.26 0.50 -6.31
CA THR A 49 8.94 0.25 -5.02
C THR A 49 10.15 1.16 -4.85
N GLU A 50 10.99 1.30 -5.88
CA GLU A 50 12.18 2.17 -5.86
C GLU A 50 11.79 3.66 -5.78
N LYS A 51 10.69 4.08 -6.41
CA LYS A 51 10.16 5.44 -6.26
C LYS A 51 9.58 5.71 -4.87
N ALA A 52 8.92 4.72 -4.27
CA ALA A 52 8.32 4.84 -2.95
C ALA A 52 9.36 4.77 -1.81
N PHE A 53 10.37 3.92 -1.95
CA PHE A 53 11.29 3.54 -0.87
C PHE A 53 12.78 3.67 -1.21
N GLY A 54 13.16 3.79 -2.48
CA GLY A 54 14.56 3.87 -2.95
C GLY A 54 15.24 5.23 -2.71
N GLY A 55 14.72 6.02 -1.77
CA GLY A 55 15.29 7.31 -1.38
C GLY A 55 16.36 7.20 -0.30
N GLU A 56 17.48 6.53 -0.59
CA GLU A 56 18.75 6.77 0.12
C GLU A 56 19.59 7.70 -0.76
N THR A 57 19.47 9.01 -0.55
CA THR A 57 20.56 9.80 0.02
C THR A 57 19.97 10.99 0.78
N ARG A 58 19.75 10.82 2.08
CA ARG A 58 19.86 11.95 3.01
C ARG A 58 21.34 12.26 3.13
N GLY A 59 21.79 13.28 2.38
CA GLY A 59 23.11 13.89 2.57
C GLY A 59 23.22 14.61 3.91
#